data_AF-A0A950S090-F1
#
_entry.id   AF-A0A950S090-F1
#
_cell.length_a   1.000
_cell.length_b   1.000
_cell.length_c   1.000
_cell.angle_alpha   90.00
_cell.angle_beta   90.00
_cell.angle_gamma   90.00
#
_symmetry.space_group_name_H-M   'P 1'
#
loop_
_entity.id
_entity.type
_entity.pdbx_description
1 polymer ?
#
loop_
_entity_poly.entity_id
_entity_poly.type
_entity_poly.pdbx_seq_one_letter_code
_entity_poly.pdbx_strand_id
1 'polypeptide(L)'
;MKLRAPILGLAVVLATSGCLANPQRDQSIRLFGDLVGAQSALSEQPPHMDPACGAVFNARTRLYGEPGLTADQRAWTALVDSAVALAAVCGEATLLQVPPGPAESFAVAQARDRWQKDLPRQLEVACAHLRDAASALDRSTPC
;
A
#
# COMPACT_ATOMS: atom_id res chain seq x y z
N MET A 1 16.16 -5.85 59.23
CA MET A 1 15.78 -5.98 57.81
C MET A 1 14.86 -4.82 57.42
N LYS A 2 15.31 -3.84 56.64
CA LYS A 2 14.41 -3.00 55.84
C LYS A 2 15.09 -2.70 54.51
N LEU A 3 14.67 -3.45 53.49
CA LEU A 3 15.19 -3.38 52.13
C LEU A 3 14.82 -2.03 51.49
N ARG A 4 15.88 -1.45 50.92
CA ARG A 4 15.98 -0.40 49.90
C ARG A 4 14.69 -0.18 49.08
N ALA A 5 14.07 0.98 49.31
CA ALA A 5 12.89 1.47 48.58
C ALA A 5 13.12 2.16 47.20
N PRO A 6 14.33 2.41 46.65
CA PRO A 6 14.44 3.16 45.38
C PRO A 6 14.21 2.31 44.12
N ILE A 7 14.16 0.97 44.24
CA ILE A 7 14.05 0.07 43.08
C ILE A 7 12.61 0.03 42.52
N LEU A 8 11.61 0.22 43.37
CA LEU A 8 10.20 0.15 42.97
C LEU A 8 9.80 1.30 42.02
N GLY A 9 10.40 2.48 42.18
CA GLY A 9 10.11 3.65 41.33
C GLY A 9 10.69 3.53 39.92
N LEU A 10 11.86 2.90 39.77
CA LEU A 10 12.52 2.75 38.47
C LEU A 10 11.80 1.74 37.57
N ALA A 11 11.25 0.66 38.16
CA ALA A 11 10.48 -0.35 37.45
C ALA A 11 9.16 0.19 36.86
N VAL A 12 8.51 1.15 37.54
CA VAL A 12 7.27 1.78 37.05
C VAL A 12 7.55 2.71 35.87
N VAL A 13 8.65 3.48 35.90
CA VAL A 13 9.04 4.37 34.79
C VAL A 13 9.50 3.57 33.55
N LEU A 14 10.18 2.44 33.75
CA LEU A 14 10.53 1.52 32.66
C LEU A 14 9.28 0.81 32.09
N ALA A 15 8.32 0.43 32.94
CA ALA A 15 7.07 -0.20 32.49
C ALA A 15 6.15 0.74 31.70
N THR A 16 6.16 2.06 31.97
CA THR A 16 5.37 3.04 31.20
C THR A 16 6.05 3.46 29.89
N SER A 17 7.37 3.30 29.77
CA SER A 17 8.10 3.56 28.53
C SER A 17 7.88 2.51 27.42
N GLY A 18 7.32 1.34 27.76
CA GLY A 18 7.06 0.24 26.84
C GLY A 18 5.82 0.38 25.94
N CYS A 19 5.03 1.46 26.10
CA CYS A 19 3.80 1.69 25.34
C CYS A 19 3.75 3.10 24.72
N LEU A 20 4.89 3.69 24.37
CA LEU A 20 4.87 4.90 23.54
C LEU A 20 4.34 4.51 22.16
N ALA A 21 3.16 5.03 21.82
CA ALA A 21 2.56 4.87 20.52
C ALA A 21 3.58 5.24 19.43
N ASN A 22 3.73 4.39 18.42
CA ASN A 22 4.57 4.68 17.26
C ASN A 22 3.66 5.19 16.14
N PRO A 23 3.44 6.52 16.02
CA PRO A 23 2.50 7.08 15.05
C PRO A 23 2.88 6.74 13.60
N GLN A 24 4.16 6.50 13.33
CA GLN A 24 4.66 6.13 12.02
C GLN A 24 4.29 4.69 11.65
N ARG A 25 4.36 3.76 12.61
CA ARG A 25 3.89 2.39 12.43
C ARG A 25 2.37 2.37 12.23
N ASP A 26 1.62 3.15 13.00
CA ASP A 26 0.18 3.28 12.83
C ASP A 26 -0.21 3.83 11.46
N GLN A 27 0.54 4.82 10.96
CA GLN A 27 0.36 5.34 9.61
C GLN A 27 0.66 4.28 8.54
N SER A 28 1.76 3.54 8.67
CA SER A 28 2.12 2.47 7.74
C SER A 28 1.06 1.37 7.71
N ILE A 29 0.50 1.01 8.87
CA ILE A 29 -0.62 0.04 8.97
C ILE A 29 -1.89 0.58 8.30
N ARG A 30 -2.21 1.87 8.47
CA ARG A 30 -3.36 2.49 7.78
C ARG A 30 -3.18 2.49 6.27
N LEU A 31 -2.02 2.93 5.78
CA LEU A 31 -1.70 2.94 4.34
C LEU A 31 -1.70 1.52 3.75
N PHE A 32 -1.17 0.54 4.49
CA PHE A 32 -1.27 -0.87 4.14
C PHE A 32 -2.73 -1.31 3.97
N GLY A 33 -3.60 -1.00 4.94
CA GLY A 33 -5.03 -1.31 4.86
C GLY A 33 -5.72 -0.66 3.66
N ASP A 34 -5.44 0.62 3.39
CA ASP A 34 -5.97 1.35 2.24
C ASP A 34 -5.57 0.68 0.90
N LEU A 35 -4.31 0.28 0.76
CA LEU A 35 -3.80 -0.38 -0.45
C LEU A 35 -4.32 -1.81 -0.62
N VAL A 36 -4.47 -2.58 0.47
CA VAL A 36 -5.11 -3.91 0.43
C VAL A 36 -6.57 -3.81 0.02
N GLY A 37 -7.30 -2.82 0.55
CA GLY A 37 -8.67 -2.54 0.17
C GLY A 37 -8.79 -2.19 -1.31
N ALA A 38 -7.90 -1.34 -1.81
CA ALA A 38 -7.87 -0.98 -3.23
C ALA A 38 -7.50 -2.16 -4.13
N GLN A 39 -6.51 -2.98 -3.75
CA GLN A 39 -6.12 -4.17 -4.52
C GLN A 39 -7.28 -5.17 -4.61
N SER A 40 -8.00 -5.40 -3.51
CA SER A 40 -9.19 -6.26 -3.49
C SER A 40 -10.25 -5.73 -4.47
N ALA A 41 -10.60 -4.45 -4.36
CA ALA A 41 -11.61 -3.81 -5.20
C ALA A 41 -11.24 -3.79 -6.70
N LEU A 42 -9.95 -3.69 -7.03
CA LEU A 42 -9.46 -3.78 -8.42
C LEU A 42 -9.42 -5.22 -8.96
N SER A 43 -9.41 -6.22 -8.07
CA SER A 43 -9.39 -7.65 -8.44
C SER A 43 -10.80 -8.24 -8.59
N GLU A 44 -11.84 -7.53 -8.15
CA GLU A 44 -13.24 -7.94 -8.30
C GLU A 44 -13.71 -7.88 -9.76
N GLN A 45 -14.80 -8.59 -10.07
CA GLN A 45 -15.38 -8.63 -11.41
C GLN A 45 -16.90 -8.35 -11.38
N PRO A 46 -17.35 -7.18 -11.89
CA PRO A 46 -16.56 -6.09 -12.46
C PRO A 46 -15.74 -5.32 -11.40
N PRO A 47 -14.57 -4.75 -11.76
CA PRO A 47 -13.73 -4.04 -10.81
C PRO A 47 -14.35 -2.70 -10.40
N HIS A 48 -14.21 -2.34 -9.12
CA HIS A 48 -14.66 -1.06 -8.57
C HIS A 48 -13.60 0.03 -8.75
N MET A 49 -13.36 0.41 -10.00
CA MET A 49 -12.22 1.25 -10.42
C MET A 49 -12.15 2.61 -9.72
N ASP A 50 -13.22 3.42 -9.75
CA ASP A 50 -13.18 4.80 -9.26
C ASP A 50 -12.79 4.94 -7.77
N PRO A 51 -13.48 4.28 -6.82
CA PRO A 51 -13.11 4.39 -5.40
C PRO A 51 -11.75 3.76 -5.12
N ALA A 52 -11.41 2.66 -5.78
CA ALA A 52 -10.12 1.98 -5.58
C ALA A 52 -8.95 2.85 -6.05
N CYS A 53 -9.06 3.45 -7.24
CA CYS A 53 -8.03 4.34 -7.76
C CYS A 53 -7.89 5.62 -6.94
N GLY A 54 -8.99 6.18 -6.44
CA GLY A 54 -8.93 7.28 -5.48
C GLY A 54 -8.12 6.94 -4.23
N ALA A 55 -8.35 5.74 -3.65
CA ALA A 55 -7.59 5.26 -2.50
C ALA A 55 -6.10 5.07 -2.81
N VAL A 56 -5.76 4.48 -3.97
CA VAL A 56 -4.37 4.31 -4.42
C VAL A 56 -3.65 5.65 -4.54
N PHE A 57 -4.23 6.64 -5.22
CA PHE A 57 -3.58 7.94 -5.40
C PHE A 57 -3.44 8.71 -4.08
N ASN A 58 -4.41 8.58 -3.17
CA ASN A 58 -4.32 9.16 -1.83
C ASN A 58 -3.19 8.52 -1.01
N ALA A 59 -3.13 7.19 -0.99
CA ALA A 59 -2.06 6.45 -0.31
C ALA A 59 -0.68 6.80 -0.90
N ARG A 60 -0.57 6.83 -2.23
CA ARG A 60 0.66 7.23 -2.94
C ARG A 60 1.09 8.65 -2.57
N THR A 61 0.17 9.60 -2.55
CA THR A 61 0.46 11.00 -2.17
C THR A 61 1.02 11.09 -0.76
N ARG A 62 0.46 10.34 0.20
CA ARG A 62 0.97 10.28 1.58
C ARG A 62 2.36 9.63 1.66
N LEU A 63 2.57 8.53 0.94
CA LEU A 63 3.84 7.80 0.90
C LEU A 63 5.02 8.61 0.32
N TYR A 64 4.75 9.56 -0.58
CA TYR A 64 5.79 10.47 -1.11
C TYR A 64 5.83 11.82 -0.37
N GLY A 65 4.73 12.26 0.21
CA GLY A 65 4.61 13.54 0.92
C GLY A 65 5.25 13.54 2.30
N GLU A 66 5.32 12.38 2.95
CA GLU A 66 6.01 12.20 4.23
C GLU A 66 7.20 11.28 4.02
N PRO A 67 8.42 11.79 3.74
CA PRO A 67 9.59 10.93 3.53
C PRO A 67 9.73 10.00 4.73
N GLY A 68 9.84 8.69 4.45
CA GLY A 68 9.91 7.60 5.43
C GLY A 68 11.09 7.75 6.38
N LEU A 69 10.95 8.63 7.38
CA LEU A 69 11.90 8.85 8.46
C LEU A 69 11.57 7.88 9.61
N THR A 70 11.42 6.59 9.30
CA THR A 70 10.83 5.62 10.24
C THR A 70 11.67 4.35 10.37
N ALA A 71 11.59 3.73 11.55
CA ALA A 71 12.31 2.50 11.90
C ALA A 71 11.97 1.28 11.03
N ASP A 72 10.97 1.38 10.13
CA ASP A 72 10.42 0.29 9.32
C ASP A 72 10.54 0.57 7.81
N GLN A 73 11.74 0.99 7.38
CA GLN A 73 12.08 1.30 5.97
C GLN A 73 11.65 0.22 4.98
N ARG A 74 11.70 -1.05 5.40
CA ARG A 74 11.26 -2.20 4.57
C ARG A 74 9.77 -2.15 4.28
N ALA A 75 8.94 -1.95 5.31
CA ALA A 75 7.50 -1.80 5.13
C ALA A 75 7.19 -0.59 4.23
N TRP A 76 7.86 0.54 4.47
CA TRP A 76 7.64 1.76 3.70
C TRP A 76 7.94 1.57 2.21
N THR A 77 9.08 0.98 1.89
CA THR A 77 9.49 0.73 0.50
C THR A 77 8.49 -0.19 -0.20
N ALA A 78 8.09 -1.29 0.45
CA ALA A 78 7.09 -2.20 -0.10
C ALA A 78 5.72 -1.53 -0.32
N LEU A 79 5.29 -0.63 0.57
CA LEU A 79 4.05 0.15 0.37
C LEU A 79 4.16 1.10 -0.83
N VAL A 80 5.30 1.77 -1.00
CA VAL A 80 5.56 2.62 -2.17
C VAL A 80 5.47 1.81 -3.47
N ASP A 81 6.16 0.67 -3.52
CA ASP A 81 6.20 -0.19 -4.71
C ASP A 81 4.81 -0.75 -5.05
N SER A 82 4.05 -1.17 -4.03
CA SER A 82 2.65 -1.58 -4.18
C SER A 82 1.78 -0.45 -4.75
N ALA A 83 1.88 0.76 -4.18
CA ALA A 83 1.12 1.92 -4.63
C ALA A 83 1.47 2.33 -6.08
N VAL A 84 2.73 2.13 -6.51
CA VAL A 84 3.16 2.37 -7.89
C VAL A 84 2.53 1.34 -8.83
N ALA A 85 2.59 0.06 -8.50
CA ALA A 85 1.98 -1.01 -9.30
C ALA A 85 0.45 -0.82 -9.43
N LEU A 86 -0.25 -0.54 -8.33
CA LEU A 86 -1.69 -0.25 -8.37
C LEU A 86 -2.02 1.02 -9.15
N ALA A 87 -1.17 2.04 -9.11
CA ALA A 87 -1.37 3.25 -9.91
C ALA A 87 -1.21 2.97 -11.42
N ALA A 88 -0.34 2.02 -11.80
CA ALA A 88 -0.24 1.57 -13.19
C ALA A 88 -1.53 0.88 -13.64
N VAL A 89 -2.10 -0.01 -12.82
CA VAL A 89 -3.42 -0.63 -13.06
C VAL A 89 -4.49 0.43 -13.30
N CYS A 90 -4.56 1.44 -12.43
CA CYS A 90 -5.50 2.54 -12.55
C CYS A 90 -5.32 3.33 -13.86
N GLY A 91 -4.09 3.70 -14.21
CA GLY A 91 -3.80 4.44 -15.44
C GLY A 91 -4.15 3.64 -16.70
N GLU A 92 -3.76 2.37 -16.76
CA GLU A 92 -4.04 1.47 -17.88
C GLU A 92 -5.55 1.24 -18.04
N ALA A 93 -6.27 0.99 -16.95
CA ALA A 93 -7.71 0.82 -16.97
C ALA A 93 -8.44 2.10 -17.41
N THR A 94 -8.01 3.28 -16.96
CA THR A 94 -8.57 4.57 -17.45
C THR A 94 -8.36 4.72 -18.96
N LEU A 95 -7.18 4.39 -19.48
CA LEU A 95 -6.91 4.45 -20.92
C LEU A 95 -7.79 3.46 -21.71
N LEU A 96 -8.04 2.27 -21.15
CA LEU A 96 -8.90 1.27 -21.76
C LEU A 96 -10.39 1.66 -21.79
N GLN A 97 -10.85 2.50 -20.85
CA GLN A 97 -12.21 3.03 -20.86
C GLN A 97 -12.48 4.00 -22.01
N VAL A 98 -11.45 4.63 -22.57
CA VAL A 98 -11.60 5.46 -23.77
C VAL A 98 -11.94 4.54 -24.95
N PRO A 99 -13.09 4.73 -25.64
CA PRO A 99 -13.45 3.91 -26.78
C PRO A 99 -12.45 4.08 -27.94
N PRO A 100 -12.13 3.02 -28.69
CA PRO A 100 -11.32 3.15 -29.89
C PRO A 100 -12.04 4.03 -30.92
N GLY A 101 -11.33 5.02 -31.46
CA GLY A 101 -11.87 5.91 -32.48
C GLY A 101 -11.84 5.29 -33.89
N PRO A 102 -12.57 5.86 -34.86
CA PRO A 102 -12.61 5.37 -36.24
C PRO A 102 -11.27 5.48 -36.99
N ALA A 103 -10.34 6.31 -36.50
CA ALA A 103 -9.00 6.51 -37.04
C ALA A 103 -7.91 6.05 -36.06
N GLU A 104 -8.20 5.07 -35.20
CA GLU A 104 -7.21 4.52 -34.28
C GLU A 104 -6.02 3.95 -35.07
N SER A 105 -4.81 4.42 -34.73
CA SER A 105 -3.59 3.91 -35.35
C SER A 105 -3.29 2.50 -34.85
N PHE A 106 -2.60 1.70 -35.68
CA PHE A 106 -2.12 0.36 -35.30
C PHE A 106 -1.31 0.38 -33.99
N ALA A 107 -0.51 1.42 -33.76
CA ALA A 107 0.30 1.57 -32.55
C ALA A 107 -0.56 1.70 -31.28
N VAL A 108 -1.69 2.40 -31.36
CA VAL A 108 -2.63 2.55 -30.23
C VAL A 108 -3.37 1.24 -29.97
N ALA A 109 -3.88 0.58 -31.03
CA ALA A 109 -4.51 -0.73 -30.90
C ALA A 109 -3.57 -1.77 -30.25
N GLN A 110 -2.31 -1.81 -30.66
CA GLN A 110 -1.29 -2.68 -30.07
C GLN A 110 -0.96 -2.30 -28.62
N ALA A 111 -0.95 -1.00 -28.27
CA ALA A 111 -0.75 -0.57 -26.89
C ALA A 111 -1.92 -1.02 -25.97
N ARG A 112 -3.16 -0.88 -26.44
CA ARG A 112 -4.36 -1.31 -25.71
C ARG A 112 -4.37 -2.81 -25.44
N ASP A 113 -4.05 -3.63 -26.45
CA ASP A 113 -3.95 -5.09 -26.27
C ASP A 113 -2.88 -5.46 -25.23
N ARG A 114 -1.74 -4.76 -25.24
CA ARG A 114 -0.70 -4.96 -24.22
C ARG A 114 -1.17 -4.57 -22.83
N TRP A 115 -1.77 -3.40 -22.65
CA TRP A 115 -2.29 -2.97 -21.34
C TRP A 115 -3.34 -3.93 -20.79
N GLN A 116 -4.26 -4.38 -21.64
CA GLN A 116 -5.30 -5.31 -21.22
C GLN A 116 -4.73 -6.66 -20.73
N LYS A 117 -3.63 -7.12 -21.32
CA LYS A 117 -2.90 -8.32 -20.89
C LYS A 117 -2.01 -8.09 -19.67
N ASP A 118 -1.55 -6.85 -19.46
CA ASP A 118 -0.62 -6.51 -18.38
C ASP A 118 -1.32 -6.25 -17.04
N LEU A 119 -2.60 -5.82 -17.05
CA LEU A 119 -3.39 -5.53 -15.85
C LEU A 119 -3.34 -6.64 -14.78
N PRO A 120 -3.59 -7.93 -15.08
CA PRO A 120 -3.51 -9.00 -14.07
C PRO A 120 -2.10 -9.13 -13.48
N ARG A 121 -1.07 -9.00 -14.31
CA ARG A 121 0.34 -9.06 -13.87
C ARG A 121 0.66 -7.91 -12.91
N GLN A 122 0.17 -6.71 -13.19
CA GLN A 122 0.37 -5.55 -12.30
C GLN A 122 -0.34 -5.71 -10.96
N LEU A 123 -1.53 -6.33 -10.94
CA LEU A 123 -2.22 -6.70 -9.70
C LEU A 123 -1.44 -7.75 -8.89
N GLU A 124 -0.83 -8.74 -9.55
CA GLU A 124 0.05 -9.73 -8.91
C GLU A 124 1.32 -9.10 -8.32
N VAL A 125 1.95 -8.18 -9.04
CA VAL A 125 3.11 -7.42 -8.55
C VAL A 125 2.74 -6.57 -7.34
N ALA A 126 1.62 -5.84 -7.40
CA ALA A 126 1.11 -5.07 -6.27
C ALA A 126 0.87 -5.96 -5.05
N CYS A 127 0.27 -7.13 -5.26
CA CYS A 127 0.00 -8.13 -4.25
C CYS A 127 1.30 -8.67 -3.60
N ALA A 128 2.34 -8.96 -4.39
CA ALA A 128 3.64 -9.38 -3.88
C ALA A 128 4.23 -8.33 -2.92
N HIS A 129 4.22 -7.04 -3.32
CA HIS A 129 4.66 -5.96 -2.46
C HIS A 129 3.80 -5.78 -1.20
N LEU A 130 2.49 -6.04 -1.27
CA LEU A 130 1.64 -6.05 -0.07
C LEU A 130 1.98 -7.19 0.89
N ARG A 131 2.38 -8.37 0.38
CA ARG A 131 2.87 -9.47 1.23
C ARG A 131 4.18 -9.10 1.94
N ASP A 132 5.09 -8.43 1.24
CA ASP A 132 6.34 -7.94 1.83
C ASP A 132 6.07 -6.88 2.92
N ALA A 133 5.16 -5.94 2.65
CA ALA A 133 4.73 -4.95 3.64
C ALA A 133 4.05 -5.61 4.84
N ALA A 134 3.19 -6.60 4.61
CA ALA A 134 2.49 -7.33 5.66
C ALA A 134 3.50 -8.05 6.58
N SER A 135 4.50 -8.73 6.00
CA SER A 135 5.57 -9.37 6.77
C SER A 135 6.37 -8.39 7.62
N ALA A 136 6.66 -7.18 7.10
CA ALA A 136 7.41 -6.17 7.85
C ALA A 136 6.56 -5.52 8.98
N LEU A 137 5.24 -5.46 8.81
CA LEU A 137 4.31 -4.88 9.77
C LEU A 137 3.71 -5.88 10.77
N ASP A 138 4.11 -7.16 10.70
CA ASP A 138 3.52 -8.27 11.45
C ASP A 138 2.00 -8.40 11.22
N ARG A 139 1.58 -8.33 9.95
CA ARG A 139 0.18 -8.41 9.51
C ARG A 139 -0.01 -9.56 8.52
N SER A 140 -1.26 -9.95 8.33
CA SER A 140 -1.69 -10.81 7.23
C SER A 140 -2.25 -9.96 6.09
N THR A 141 -2.20 -10.50 4.86
CA THR A 141 -2.83 -9.90 3.69
C THR A 141 -3.62 -10.97 2.93
N PRO A 142 -4.85 -10.67 2.45
CA PRO A 142 -5.65 -11.58 1.65
C PRO A 142 -5.21 -11.63 0.18
N CYS A 143 -4.27 -10.77 -0.23
CA CYS A 143 -3.77 -10.70 -1.59
C CYS A 143 -3.14 -12.01 -2.07
#